data_AF-A0A1E7HA26-F1
#
_entry.id   AF-A0A1E7HA26-F1
#
_cell.length_a   1.000
_cell.length_b   1.000
_cell.length_c   1.000
_cell.angle_alpha   90.00
_cell.angle_beta   90.00
_cell.angle_gamma   90.00
#
_symmetry.space_group_name_H-M   'P 1'
#
loop_
_entity.id
_entity.type
_entity.pdbx_description
1 polymer ?
#
loop_
_entity_poly.entity_id
_entity_poly.type
_entity_poly.pdbx_seq_one_letter_code
_entity_poly.pdbx_strand_id
1 'polypeptide(L)'
;MAMAAKKQGKGWVYVFVRDPGSDESFLGLYNESEDLNLIPTFRSKEDANDCFLSLPREKGKKYELQAVHIDELNEDAVKSGFVVAMVDSEGKIIKE
;
A
#
# COMPACT_ATOMS: atom_id res chain seq x y z
N MET A 1 -4.77 23.52 -11.19
CA MET A 1 -3.37 23.08 -10.94
C MET A 1 -3.16 21.80 -11.73
N ALA A 2 -2.04 21.69 -12.42
CA ALA A 2 -1.77 20.64 -13.40
C ALA A 2 -0.82 19.57 -12.84
N MET A 3 -1.16 18.29 -13.03
CA MET A 3 -0.28 17.17 -13.41
C MET A 3 -1.17 16.24 -14.26
N ALA A 4 -0.96 16.02 -15.57
CA ALA A 4 0.07 15.21 -16.22
C ALA A 4 0.09 13.77 -15.66
N ALA A 5 0.04 12.65 -16.40
CA ALA A 5 -0.10 12.36 -17.82
C ALA A 5 -0.43 10.84 -17.99
N LYS A 6 -1.15 10.49 -19.05
CA LYS A 6 -1.07 9.24 -19.86
C LYS A 6 -0.97 7.84 -19.19
N LYS A 7 -2.08 7.10 -19.34
CA LYS A 7 -2.26 5.90 -20.20
C LYS A 7 -1.27 4.71 -20.03
N GLN A 8 -1.77 3.60 -19.45
CA GLN A 8 -2.00 2.28 -20.09
C GLN A 8 -1.68 1.07 -19.18
N GLY A 9 -2.74 0.42 -18.69
CA GLY A 9 -2.78 -1.02 -18.47
C GLY A 9 -2.50 -1.50 -17.04
N LYS A 10 -3.57 -1.92 -16.35
CA LYS A 10 -3.60 -2.57 -15.01
C LYS A 10 -3.45 -1.62 -13.82
N GLY A 11 -4.48 -0.83 -13.56
CA GLY A 11 -4.55 0.13 -12.45
C GLY A 11 -4.96 -0.47 -11.09
N TRP A 12 -5.03 -1.80 -10.97
CA TRP A 12 -5.40 -2.44 -9.71
C TRP A 12 -4.15 -2.96 -9.02
N VAL A 13 -4.00 -2.60 -7.75
CA VAL A 13 -2.95 -3.09 -6.86
C VAL A 13 -3.58 -3.70 -5.62
N TYR A 14 -2.82 -4.56 -4.95
CA TYR A 14 -3.22 -5.14 -3.68
C TYR A 14 -2.63 -4.34 -2.53
N VAL A 15 -3.46 -3.98 -1.56
CA VAL A 15 -3.08 -3.25 -0.35
C VAL A 15 -3.65 -3.96 0.87
N PHE A 16 -2.93 -3.92 1.99
CA PHE A 16 -3.46 -4.40 3.25
C PHE A 16 -4.32 -3.32 3.91
N VAL A 17 -5.53 -3.69 4.32
CA VAL A 17 -6.46 -2.83 5.06
C VAL A 17 -6.58 -3.37 6.48
N ARG A 18 -6.39 -2.48 7.44
CA ARG A 18 -6.55 -2.73 8.88
C ARG A 18 -8.02 -2.55 9.28
N ASP A 19 -8.51 -3.46 10.12
CA ASP A 19 -9.86 -3.43 10.72
C ASP A 19 -11.01 -3.07 9.75
N PRO A 20 -11.14 -3.78 8.61
CA PRO A 20 -12.22 -3.50 7.67
C PRO A 20 -13.59 -3.64 8.33
N GLY A 21 -14.46 -2.64 8.15
CA GLY A 21 -15.81 -2.60 8.74
C GLY A 21 -15.88 -2.01 10.17
N SER A 22 -14.79 -1.49 10.73
CA SER A 22 -14.81 -0.63 11.92
C SER A 22 -14.04 0.66 11.64
N ASP A 23 -12.76 0.74 12.01
CA ASP A 23 -11.86 1.83 11.68
C ASP A 23 -10.96 1.38 10.53
N GLU A 24 -11.54 1.38 9.32
CA GLU A 24 -10.80 0.97 8.12
C GLU A 24 -9.66 1.95 7.83
N SER A 25 -8.47 1.41 7.64
CA SER A 25 -7.29 2.21 7.29
C SER A 25 -6.31 1.38 6.50
N PHE A 26 -5.63 1.99 5.53
CA PHE A 26 -4.55 1.31 4.83
C PHE A 26 -3.40 1.03 5.78
N LEU A 27 -2.74 -0.12 5.60
CA LEU A 27 -1.50 -0.43 6.28
C LEU A 27 -0.43 0.55 5.81
N GLY A 28 -0.06 1.49 6.66
CA GLY A 28 1.11 2.34 6.47
C GLY A 28 2.34 1.69 7.06
N LEU A 29 3.45 1.77 6.34
CA LEU A 29 4.79 1.47 6.84
C LEU A 29 5.58 2.77 6.96
N TYR A 30 6.41 2.83 7.98
CA TYR A 30 7.37 3.91 8.12
C TYR A 30 8.73 3.43 7.61
N ASN A 31 9.27 4.11 6.60
CA ASN A 31 10.60 3.84 6.09
C ASN A 31 11.61 4.69 6.84
N GLU A 32 12.36 4.06 7.74
CA GLU A 32 13.44 4.71 8.49
C GLU A 32 14.55 5.25 7.57
N SER A 33 14.75 4.65 6.38
CA SER A 33 15.80 5.10 5.46
C SER A 33 15.48 6.43 4.78
N GLU A 34 14.19 6.72 4.58
CA GLU A 34 13.71 7.90 3.87
C GLU A 34 12.88 8.85 4.75
N ASP A 35 12.74 8.53 6.05
CA ASP A 35 11.97 9.29 7.04
C ASP A 35 10.55 9.62 6.57
N LEU A 36 9.89 8.65 5.93
CA LEU A 36 8.57 8.87 5.33
C LEU A 36 7.63 7.71 5.54
N ASN A 37 6.34 8.04 5.53
CA ASN A 37 5.28 7.05 5.63
C ASN A 37 4.85 6.63 4.22
N LEU A 38 4.90 5.34 3.94
CA LEU A 38 4.46 4.78 2.67
C LEU A 38 3.39 3.71 2.87
N ILE A 39 2.56 3.52 1.86
CA ILE A 39 1.59 2.44 1.79
C ILE A 39 2.17 1.38 0.84
N PRO A 40 2.62 0.22 1.35
CA PRO A 40 3.09 -0.88 0.51
C PRO A 40 1.94 -1.42 -0.34
N THR A 41 2.17 -1.47 -1.64
CA THR A 41 1.26 -2.06 -2.62
C THR A 41 1.92 -3.19 -3.37
N PHE A 42 1.13 -4.20 -3.72
CA PHE A 42 1.62 -5.41 -4.33
C PHE A 42 0.95 -5.63 -5.69
N ARG A 43 1.70 -6.22 -6.61
CA ARG A 43 1.18 -6.55 -7.94
C ARG A 43 0.26 -7.77 -7.92
N SER A 44 0.51 -8.69 -7.00
CA SER A 44 -0.20 -9.96 -6.88
C SER A 44 -0.51 -10.27 -5.42
N LYS A 45 -1.54 -11.09 -5.19
CA LYS A 45 -1.87 -11.56 -3.83
C LYS A 45 -0.77 -12.43 -3.23
N GLU A 46 -0.06 -13.18 -4.07
CA GLU A 46 1.02 -14.06 -3.65
C GLU A 46 2.17 -13.25 -3.02
N ASP A 47 2.66 -12.22 -3.72
CA ASP A 47 3.68 -11.29 -3.21
C ASP A 47 3.25 -10.67 -1.88
N ALA A 48 2.00 -10.23 -1.79
CA ALA A 48 1.46 -9.64 -0.57
C ALA A 48 1.44 -10.63 0.60
N ASN A 49 0.99 -11.87 0.38
CA ASN A 49 0.92 -12.89 1.43
C ASN A 49 2.32 -13.32 1.91
N ASP A 50 3.28 -13.41 1.01
CA ASP A 50 4.68 -13.71 1.35
C ASP A 50 5.26 -12.60 2.22
N CYS A 51 5.06 -11.34 1.81
CA CYS A 51 5.49 -10.17 2.56
C CYS A 51 4.77 -10.02 3.91
N PHE A 52 3.51 -10.47 4.01
CA PHE A 52 2.68 -10.33 5.21
C PHE A 52 3.33 -10.88 6.48
N LEU A 53 4.16 -11.92 6.36
CA LEU A 53 4.89 -12.50 7.50
C LEU A 53 5.98 -11.58 8.05
N SER A 54 6.52 -10.71 7.21
CA SER A 54 7.59 -9.75 7.52
C SER A 54 7.06 -8.37 7.92
N LEU A 55 5.79 -8.07 7.64
CA LEU A 55 5.20 -6.77 7.95
C LEU A 55 5.04 -6.56 9.47
N PRO A 56 5.33 -5.33 9.97
CA PRO A 56 5.07 -4.97 11.36
C PRO A 56 3.56 -4.97 11.63
N ARG A 57 3.09 -6.06 12.21
CA ARG A 57 1.68 -6.28 12.55
C ARG A 57 1.42 -6.06 14.03
N GLU A 58 0.35 -5.34 14.33
CA GLU A 58 -0.12 -5.19 15.70
C GLU A 58 -0.94 -6.42 16.11
N LYS A 59 -0.63 -6.98 17.29
CA LYS A 59 -1.38 -8.12 17.83
C LYS A 59 -2.83 -7.69 18.10
N GLY A 60 -3.78 -8.50 17.62
CA GLY A 60 -5.22 -8.27 17.82
C GLY A 60 -5.88 -7.42 16.74
N LYS A 61 -5.12 -6.97 15.73
CA LYS A 61 -5.65 -6.22 14.59
C LYS A 61 -5.88 -7.13 13.40
N LYS A 62 -6.99 -6.92 12.69
CA LYS A 62 -7.28 -7.64 11.45
C LYS A 62 -6.62 -6.93 10.29
N TYR A 63 -6.01 -7.70 9.41
CA TYR A 63 -5.45 -7.22 8.17
C TYR A 63 -6.04 -8.04 7.03
N GLU A 64 -6.64 -7.36 6.06
CA GLU A 64 -7.22 -8.00 4.89
C GLU A 64 -6.61 -7.43 3.63
N LEU A 65 -6.30 -8.31 2.68
CA LEU A 65 -5.76 -7.90 1.41
C LEU A 65 -6.88 -7.52 0.45
N GLN A 66 -6.92 -6.26 0.04
CA GLN A 66 -7.93 -5.74 -0.88
C GLN A 66 -7.29 -5.25 -2.18
N ALA A 67 -8.01 -5.43 -3.28
CA ALA A 67 -7.63 -4.85 -4.56
C ALA A 67 -8.23 -3.45 -4.65
N VAL A 68 -7.39 -2.45 -4.86
CA VAL A 68 -7.80 -1.05 -4.98
C VAL A 68 -7.22 -0.45 -6.26
N HIS A 69 -7.84 0.61 -6.76
CA HIS A 69 -7.27 1.35 -7.88
C HIS A 69 -6.08 2.20 -7.40
N ILE A 70 -4.98 2.15 -8.14
CA ILE A 70 -3.73 2.84 -7.78
C ILE A 70 -3.92 4.37 -7.73
N ASP A 71 -4.76 4.92 -8.61
CA ASP A 71 -5.08 6.35 -8.61
C ASP A 71 -5.84 6.75 -7.32
N GLU A 72 -6.91 6.02 -6.97
CA GLU A 72 -7.68 6.30 -5.74
C GLU A 72 -6.79 6.18 -4.50
N LEU A 73 -6.00 5.10 -4.43
CA LEU A 73 -5.07 4.90 -3.33
C LEU A 73 -4.05 6.03 -3.22
N ASN A 74 -3.54 6.54 -4.35
CA ASN A 74 -2.62 7.68 -4.34
C ASN A 74 -3.30 8.94 -3.81
N GLU A 75 -4.53 9.21 -4.23
CA GLU A 75 -5.28 10.35 -3.73
C GLU A 75 -5.52 10.28 -2.22
N ASP A 76 -5.87 9.11 -1.68
CA ASP A 76 -6.05 8.89 -0.24
C ASP A 76 -4.73 8.95 0.55
N ALA A 77 -3.66 8.39 -0.01
CA ALA A 77 -2.32 8.44 0.58
C ALA A 77 -1.85 9.89 0.73
N VAL A 78 -1.92 10.67 -0.35
CA VAL A 78 -1.47 12.07 -0.37
C VAL A 78 -2.27 12.93 0.62
N LYS A 79 -3.59 12.74 0.71
CA LYS A 79 -4.43 13.44 1.71
C LYS A 79 -4.02 13.14 3.15
N SER A 80 -3.49 11.95 3.38
CA SER A 80 -3.06 11.47 4.70
C SER A 80 -1.57 11.73 4.99
N GLY A 81 -0.81 12.28 4.02
CA GLY A 81 0.63 12.49 4.14
C GLY A 81 1.47 11.22 3.94
N PHE A 82 0.92 10.23 3.24
CA PHE A 82 1.59 8.99 2.85
C PHE A 82 1.92 9.01 1.36
N VAL A 83 2.91 8.22 0.97
CA VAL A 83 3.22 7.92 -0.43
C VAL A 83 2.87 6.48 -0.77
N VAL A 84 2.42 6.21 -1.99
CA VAL A 84 2.17 4.83 -2.42
C VAL A 84 3.44 4.26 -3.03
N ALA A 85 3.93 3.14 -2.50
CA ALA A 85 5.10 2.47 -3.03
C ALA A 85 4.75 1.04 -3.44
N MET A 86 5.23 0.61 -4.60
CA MET A 86 5.11 -0.79 -5.00
C MET A 86 6.26 -1.58 -4.40
N VAL A 87 5.92 -2.61 -3.63
CA VAL A 87 6.88 -3.49 -2.96
C VAL A 87 6.78 -4.92 -3.49
N ASP A 88 7.87 -5.68 -3.36
CA ASP A 88 7.90 -7.10 -3.70
C ASP A 88 7.55 -7.99 -2.48
N SER A 89 7.58 -9.32 -2.68
CA SER A 89 7.41 -10.34 -1.64
C SER A 89 8.32 -10.15 -0.41
N GLU A 90 9.53 -9.63 -0.59
CA GLU A 90 10.49 -9.38 0.49
C GLU A 90 10.26 -8.01 1.17
N GLY A 91 9.29 -7.22 0.70
CA GLY A 91 9.01 -5.88 1.22
C GLY A 91 9.97 -4.80 0.71
N LYS A 92 10.74 -5.06 -0.35
CA LYS A 92 11.61 -4.07 -0.96
C LYS A 92 10.83 -3.23 -1.97
N ILE A 93 11.08 -1.93 -1.97
CA ILE A 93 10.46 -1.01 -2.94
C ILE A 93 11.02 -1.33 -4.33
N ILE A 94 10.13 -1.73 -5.24
CA ILE A 94 10.43 -1.94 -6.66
C ILE A 94 10.18 -0.65 -7.44
N LYS A 95 9.17 0.13 -7.02
CA LYS A 95 8.77 1.35 -7.72
C LYS A 95 8.14 2.37 -6.78
N GLU A 96 8.61 3.60 -6.92
CA GLU A 96 8.13 4.84 -6.31
C GLU A 96 7.38 5.70 -7.35
#